data_AF-A0AAV3QI80-F1
#
_entry.id   AF-A0AAV3QI80-F1
#
_cell.length_a   1.000
_cell.length_b   1.000
_cell.length_c   1.000
_cell.angle_alpha   90.00
_cell.angle_beta   90.00
_cell.angle_gamma   90.00
#
_symmetry.space_group_name_H-M   'P 1'
#
loop_
_entity.id
_entity.type
_entity.pdbx_description
1 polymer ?
#
loop_
_entity_poly.entity_id
_entity_poly.type
_entity_poly.pdbx_seq_one_letter_code
_entity_poly.pdbx_strand_id
1 'polypeptide(L)'
;MKHEPKPFKFQQFWAKHDSFKDIMTKMWNKKKEGNRIKILHCKLKELRLKLRRLNADSFSNISSTVAEKRIMFEELNGKILADHLDPELLFKAANVEKDYKVLCDAEFQFYQSKSRM
;
A
#
# COMPACT_ATOMS: atom_id res chain seq x y z
N MET A 1 -7.72 27.02 22.48
CA MET A 1 -6.76 26.67 21.42
C MET A 1 -7.53 26.04 20.27
N LYS A 2 -7.48 26.60 19.06
CA LYS A 2 -8.12 26.01 17.88
C LYS A 2 -7.35 24.74 17.49
N HIS A 3 -7.98 23.57 17.59
CA HIS A 3 -7.44 22.35 17.00
C HIS A 3 -7.53 22.49 15.48
N GLU A 4 -6.45 22.88 14.83
CA GLU A 4 -6.39 22.79 13.38
C GLU A 4 -6.48 21.31 12.96
N PRO A 5 -7.39 20.97 12.03
CA PRO A 5 -7.50 19.61 11.54
C PRO A 5 -6.20 19.23 10.84
N LYS A 6 -5.62 18.10 11.25
CA LYS A 6 -4.36 17.60 10.71
C LYS A 6 -4.40 17.59 9.17
N PRO A 7 -3.42 18.23 8.49
CA PRO A 7 -3.40 18.29 7.04
C PRO A 7 -3.32 16.89 6.44
N PHE A 8 -3.85 16.75 5.22
CA PHE A 8 -3.74 15.49 4.50
C PHE A 8 -2.27 15.23 4.15
N LYS A 9 -1.72 14.11 4.64
CA LYS A 9 -0.38 13.63 4.30
C LYS A 9 -0.50 12.49 3.31
N PHE A 10 0.06 12.67 2.13
CA PHE A 10 0.21 11.59 1.17
C PHE A 10 1.27 10.62 1.65
N GLN A 11 0.96 9.33 1.63
CA GLN A 11 1.92 8.29 1.97
C GLN A 11 2.50 7.70 0.69
N GLN A 12 3.83 7.74 0.56
CA GLN A 12 4.52 7.31 -0.66
C GLN A 12 4.22 5.84 -1.01
N PHE A 13 4.10 4.98 -0.02
CA PHE A 13 3.78 3.56 -0.23
C PHE A 13 2.41 3.32 -0.90
N TRP A 14 1.47 4.27 -0.83
CA TRP A 14 0.23 4.15 -1.60
C TRP A 14 0.49 4.05 -3.10
N ALA A 15 1.51 4.74 -3.62
CA ALA A 15 1.84 4.71 -5.04
C ALA A 15 2.36 3.33 -5.51
N LYS A 16 2.82 2.48 -4.58
CA LYS A 16 3.26 1.12 -4.87
C LYS A 16 2.11 0.10 -4.90
N HIS A 17 0.91 0.46 -4.43
CA HIS A 17 -0.24 -0.44 -4.39
C HIS A 17 -0.89 -0.54 -5.78
N ASP A 18 -1.21 -1.75 -6.24
CA ASP A 18 -1.72 -2.01 -7.59
C ASP A 18 -2.98 -1.20 -7.93
N SER A 19 -3.90 -1.10 -6.99
CA SER A 19 -5.14 -0.31 -7.16
C SER A 19 -4.93 1.21 -7.22
N PHE A 20 -3.75 1.74 -6.86
CA PHE A 20 -3.53 3.19 -6.81
C PHE A 20 -3.71 3.85 -8.17
N LYS A 21 -3.09 3.28 -9.22
CA LYS A 21 -3.14 3.82 -10.58
C LYS A 21 -4.57 3.83 -11.12
N ASP A 22 -5.33 2.77 -10.85
CA ASP A 22 -6.74 2.67 -11.23
C ASP A 22 -7.60 3.71 -10.49
N ILE A 23 -7.41 3.87 -9.17
CA ILE A 23 -8.10 4.89 -8.37
C ILE A 23 -7.84 6.29 -8.93
N MET A 24 -6.58 6.63 -9.21
CA MET A 24 -6.18 7.92 -9.78
C MET A 24 -6.85 8.15 -11.14
N THR A 25 -6.75 7.19 -12.05
CA THR A 25 -7.29 7.28 -13.41
C THR A 25 -8.80 7.48 -13.41
N LYS A 26 -9.53 6.63 -12.67
CA LYS A 26 -10.98 6.73 -12.53
C LYS A 26 -11.41 8.08 -11.96
N MET A 27 -10.66 8.61 -10.99
CA MET A 27 -11.00 9.91 -10.40
C MET A 27 -10.70 11.08 -11.33
N TRP A 28 -9.60 11.03 -12.06
CA TRP A 28 -9.21 12.11 -12.96
C TRP A 28 -10.11 12.18 -14.19
N ASN A 29 -10.59 11.04 -14.68
CA ASN A 29 -11.49 10.96 -15.84
C ASN A 29 -12.97 11.19 -15.50
N LYS A 30 -13.34 11.23 -14.20
CA LYS A 30 -14.71 11.50 -13.78
C LYS A 30 -15.12 12.92 -14.20
N LYS A 31 -16.17 13.03 -15.02
CA LYS A 31 -16.79 14.31 -15.37
C LYS A 31 -17.39 14.95 -14.12
N LYS A 32 -17.17 16.26 -13.95
CA LYS A 32 -17.72 17.07 -12.87
C LYS A 32 -18.13 18.43 -13.40
N GLU A 33 -19.21 18.94 -12.86
CA GLU A 33 -19.77 20.23 -13.24
C GLU A 33 -19.25 21.36 -12.35
N GLY A 34 -19.26 22.58 -12.88
CA GLY A 34 -18.82 23.80 -12.22
C GLY A 34 -17.53 24.38 -12.78
N ASN A 35 -17.00 25.41 -12.11
CA ASN A 35 -15.74 26.03 -12.53
C ASN A 35 -14.53 25.12 -12.25
N ARG A 36 -13.40 25.43 -12.89
CA ARG A 36 -12.17 24.62 -12.83
C ARG A 36 -11.68 24.37 -11.40
N ILE A 37 -11.76 25.37 -10.53
CA ILE A 37 -11.33 25.28 -9.12
C ILE A 37 -12.25 24.34 -8.34
N LYS A 38 -13.57 24.47 -8.52
CA LYS A 38 -14.57 23.61 -7.88
C LYS A 38 -14.40 22.15 -8.33
N ILE A 39 -14.19 21.93 -9.62
CA ILE A 39 -13.90 20.61 -10.19
C ILE A 39 -12.66 20.00 -9.53
N LEU A 40 -11.56 20.74 -9.49
CA LEU A 40 -10.30 20.29 -8.87
C LEU A 40 -10.49 19.95 -7.39
N HIS A 41 -11.10 20.87 -6.62
CA HIS A 41 -11.37 20.67 -5.20
C HIS A 41 -12.20 19.40 -4.96
N CYS A 42 -13.28 19.18 -5.72
CA CYS A 42 -14.10 17.99 -5.59
C CYS A 42 -13.33 16.70 -5.94
N LYS A 43 -12.49 16.71 -6.98
CA LYS A 43 -11.65 15.55 -7.34
C LYS A 43 -10.66 15.22 -6.23
N LEU A 44 -9.98 16.23 -5.68
CA LEU A 44 -9.03 16.05 -4.57
C LEU A 44 -9.72 15.55 -3.29
N LYS A 45 -10.92 16.06 -2.99
CA LYS A 45 -11.72 15.60 -1.83
C LYS A 45 -12.12 14.13 -1.96
N GLU A 46 -12.61 13.70 -3.12
CA GLU A 46 -12.95 12.31 -3.37
C GLU A 46 -11.72 11.40 -3.37
N LEU A 47 -10.62 11.85 -3.98
CA LEU A 47 -9.36 11.11 -4.00
C LEU A 47 -8.85 10.88 -2.57
N ARG A 48 -8.86 11.92 -1.73
CA ARG A 48 -8.49 11.81 -0.31
C ARG A 48 -9.30 10.73 0.42
N LEU A 49 -10.61 10.64 0.17
CA LEU A 49 -11.46 9.62 0.78
C LEU A 49 -11.11 8.21 0.30
N LYS A 50 -10.88 8.04 -1.00
CA LYS A 50 -10.50 6.74 -1.58
C LYS A 50 -9.13 6.26 -1.08
N LEU A 51 -8.14 7.15 -1.01
CA LEU A 51 -6.81 6.81 -0.50
C LEU A 51 -6.84 6.46 0.99
N ARG A 52 -7.72 7.11 1.78
CA ARG A 52 -7.93 6.73 3.18
C ARG A 52 -8.53 5.33 3.32
N ARG A 53 -9.49 4.98 2.46
CA ARG A 53 -10.06 3.62 2.42
C ARG A 53 -9.00 2.60 2.02
N LEU A 54 -8.27 2.85 0.93
CA LEU A 54 -7.14 2.01 0.53
C LEU A 54 -6.13 1.80 1.67
N ASN A 55 -5.84 2.85 2.44
CA ASN A 55 -4.98 2.74 3.59
C ASN A 55 -5.56 1.85 4.71
N ALA A 56 -6.86 1.97 4.98
CA ALA A 56 -7.53 1.16 5.98
C ALA A 56 -7.64 -0.32 5.54
N ASP A 57 -7.94 -0.55 4.27
CA ASP A 57 -8.18 -1.90 3.75
C ASP A 57 -6.86 -2.67 3.58
N SER A 58 -5.83 -2.04 3.04
CA SER A 58 -4.58 -2.72 2.68
C SER A 58 -3.44 -2.56 3.69
N PHE A 59 -3.50 -1.55 4.57
CA PHE A 59 -2.36 -1.17 5.42
C PHE A 59 -2.71 -0.94 6.89
N SER A 60 -3.96 -1.22 7.32
CA SER A 60 -4.34 -1.13 8.75
C SER A 60 -3.52 -2.08 9.62
N ASN A 61 -3.25 -3.29 9.11
CA ASN A 61 -2.50 -4.35 9.78
C ASN A 61 -1.20 -4.66 9.04
N ILE A 62 -0.48 -3.63 8.59
CA ILE A 62 0.74 -3.79 7.77
C ILE A 62 1.78 -4.71 8.46
N SER A 63 1.93 -4.61 9.78
CA SER A 63 2.85 -5.47 10.55
C SER A 63 2.42 -6.92 10.61
N SER A 64 1.12 -7.20 10.76
CA SER A 64 0.59 -8.56 10.67
C SER A 64 0.80 -9.15 9.28
N THR A 65 0.56 -8.34 8.23
CA THR A 65 0.74 -8.75 6.84
C THR A 65 2.22 -9.05 6.54
N VAL A 66 3.14 -8.24 7.05
CA VAL A 66 4.59 -8.49 6.96
C VAL A 66 4.97 -9.79 7.67
N ALA A 67 4.46 -10.02 8.89
CA ALA A 67 4.73 -11.22 9.66
C ALA A 67 4.20 -12.49 8.96
N GLU A 68 2.98 -12.46 8.42
CA GLU A 68 2.39 -13.57 7.66
C GLU A 68 3.24 -13.91 6.42
N LYS A 69 3.65 -12.90 5.65
CA LYS A 69 4.50 -13.10 4.47
C LYS A 69 5.88 -13.62 4.82
N ARG A 70 6.43 -13.21 5.97
CA ARG A 70 7.67 -13.77 6.51
C ARG A 70 7.53 -15.25 6.83
N ILE A 71 6.49 -15.65 7.56
CA ILE A 71 6.24 -17.06 7.91
C ILE A 71 6.10 -17.89 6.64
N MET A 72 5.30 -17.43 5.67
CA MET A 72 5.12 -18.12 4.39
C MET A 72 6.45 -18.29 3.63
N PHE A 73 7.32 -17.29 3.65
CA PHE A 73 8.66 -17.37 3.06
C PHE A 73 9.55 -18.38 3.77
N GLU A 74 9.55 -18.37 5.12
CA GLU A 74 10.31 -19.32 5.95
C GLU A 74 9.84 -20.78 5.72
N GLU A 75 8.53 -21.01 5.61
CA GLU A 75 7.96 -22.32 5.28
C GLU A 75 8.34 -22.81 3.88
N LEU A 76 8.30 -21.92 2.88
CA LEU A 76 8.71 -22.24 1.50
C LEU A 76 10.20 -22.58 1.44
N ASN A 77 11.05 -21.81 2.12
CA ASN A 77 12.48 -22.09 2.20
C ASN A 77 12.75 -23.40 2.95
N GLY A 78 12.02 -23.69 4.02
CA GLY A 78 12.11 -24.97 4.71
C GLY A 78 11.82 -26.16 3.78
N LYS A 79 10.79 -26.05 2.92
CA LYS A 79 10.45 -27.07 1.92
C LYS A 79 11.51 -27.22 0.82
N ILE A 80 12.10 -26.11 0.38
CA ILE A 80 13.20 -26.12 -0.60
C ILE A 80 14.45 -26.80 -0.03
N LEU A 81 14.81 -26.50 1.22
CA LEU A 81 15.95 -27.09 1.92
C LEU A 81 15.75 -28.57 2.25
N ALA A 82 14.50 -29.01 2.44
CA ALA A 82 14.18 -30.36 2.88
C ALA A 82 14.33 -31.42 1.78
N ASP A 83 14.00 -31.13 0.50
CA ASP A 83 14.32 -32.07 -0.61
C ASP A 83 13.93 -31.60 -2.02
N HIS A 84 13.31 -30.43 -2.20
CA HIS A 84 12.73 -30.06 -3.50
C HIS A 84 13.35 -28.80 -4.11
N LEU A 85 14.35 -29.00 -4.97
CA LEU A 85 14.81 -28.02 -5.97
C LEU A 85 13.79 -27.90 -7.12
N ASP A 86 12.50 -27.74 -6.81
CA ASP A 86 11.48 -27.53 -7.84
C ASP A 86 11.72 -26.17 -8.48
N PRO A 87 11.83 -26.09 -9.80
CA PRO A 87 11.72 -24.81 -10.49
C PRO A 87 10.45 -24.04 -10.08
N GLU A 88 9.32 -24.73 -9.82
CA GLU A 88 8.05 -24.06 -9.47
C GLU A 88 8.03 -23.54 -8.02
N LEU A 89 8.54 -24.31 -7.05
CA LEU A 89 8.71 -23.87 -5.66
C LEU A 89 9.73 -22.73 -5.55
N LEU A 90 10.84 -22.79 -6.30
CA LEU A 90 11.83 -21.71 -6.36
C LEU A 90 11.21 -20.42 -6.92
N PHE A 91 10.42 -20.54 -7.99
CA PHE A 91 9.71 -19.40 -8.55
C PHE A 91 8.69 -18.80 -7.56
N LYS A 92 7.95 -19.64 -6.84
CA LYS A 92 7.02 -19.19 -5.79
C LYS A 92 7.75 -18.50 -4.64
N ALA A 93 8.85 -19.07 -4.14
CA ALA A 93 9.64 -18.47 -3.07
C ALA A 93 10.22 -17.11 -3.48
N ALA A 94 10.74 -16.98 -4.70
CA ALA A 94 11.24 -15.71 -5.22
C ALA A 94 10.16 -14.62 -5.32
N ASN A 95 8.93 -14.98 -5.72
CA ASN A 95 7.81 -14.04 -5.74
C ASN A 95 7.39 -13.61 -4.33
N VAL A 96 7.28 -14.57 -3.40
CA VAL A 96 6.96 -14.26 -2.00
C VAL A 96 8.04 -13.38 -1.35
N GLU A 97 9.32 -13.63 -1.65
CA GLU A 97 10.43 -12.79 -1.19
C GLU A 97 10.33 -11.35 -1.71
N LYS A 98 10.01 -11.19 -3.00
CA LYS A 98 9.83 -9.88 -3.63
C LYS A 98 8.68 -9.12 -2.99
N ASP A 99 7.54 -9.78 -2.79
CA ASP A 99 6.37 -9.20 -2.12
C ASP A 99 6.71 -8.80 -0.67
N TYR A 100 7.41 -9.67 0.06
CA TYR A 100 7.84 -9.43 1.42
C TYR A 100 8.74 -8.19 1.51
N LYS A 101 9.73 -8.04 0.62
CA LYS A 101 10.58 -6.84 0.56
C LYS A 101 9.78 -5.56 0.34
N VAL A 102 8.81 -5.59 -0.57
CA VAL A 102 7.92 -4.43 -0.82
C VAL A 102 7.11 -4.07 0.43
N LEU A 103 6.63 -5.07 1.16
CA LEU A 103 5.88 -4.85 2.40
C LEU A 103 6.75 -4.33 3.54
N CYS A 104 7.97 -4.83 3.70
CA CYS A 104 8.94 -4.29 4.68
C CYS A 104 9.28 -2.82 4.39
N ASP A 105 9.51 -2.47 3.12
CA ASP A 105 9.71 -1.07 2.72
C ASP A 105 8.49 -0.21 3.07
N ALA A 106 7.29 -0.71 2.82
CA ALA A 106 6.05 0.00 3.12
C ALA A 106 5.86 0.17 4.64
N GLU A 107 6.18 -0.86 5.43
CA GLU A 107 6.16 -0.81 6.89
C GLU A 107 7.17 0.20 7.44
N PHE A 108 8.41 0.17 6.95
CA PHE A 108 9.43 1.15 7.31
C PHE A 108 8.96 2.58 7.00
N GLN A 109 8.40 2.82 5.81
CA GLN A 109 7.86 4.13 5.44
C GLN A 109 6.67 4.52 6.32
N PHE A 110 5.80 3.58 6.67
CA PHE A 110 4.66 3.80 7.56
C PHE A 110 5.13 4.27 8.95
N TYR A 111 6.07 3.57 9.57
CA TYR A 111 6.61 3.93 10.89
C TYR A 111 7.48 5.19 10.87
N GLN A 112 8.32 5.38 9.84
CA GLN A 112 9.07 6.63 9.66
C GLN A 112 8.13 7.84 9.51
N SER A 113 7.00 7.66 8.84
CA SER A 113 6.00 8.72 8.72
C SER A 113 5.31 9.06 10.05
N LYS A 114 5.31 8.11 11.01
CA LYS A 114 4.76 8.23 12.36
C LYS A 114 5.74 8.75 13.40
N SER A 115 7.03 8.42 13.31
CA SER A 115 8.07 8.90 14.24
C SER A 115 8.48 10.35 14.00
N ARG A 116 8.24 10.88 12.79
CA ARG A 116 8.40 12.31 12.44
C ARG A 116 7.19 13.16 12.83
N MET A 117 6.34 12.68 13.74
CA MET A 117 5.18 13.37 14.29
C MET A 117 5.38 13.61 15.78
#